data_AF-A0AAU2YAF0-F1
#
_entry.id   AF-A0AAU2YAF0-F1
#
_cell.length_a   1.000
_cell.length_b   1.000
_cell.length_c   1.000
_cell.angle_alpha   90.00
_cell.angle_beta   90.00
_cell.angle_gamma   90.00
#
_symmetry.space_group_name_H-M   'P 1'
#
loop_
_entity.id
_entity.type
_entity.pdbx_description
1 polymer ?
#
loop_
_entity_poly.entity_id
_entity_poly.type
_entity_poly.pdbx_seq_one_letter_code
_entity_poly.pdbx_strand_id
1 'polypeptide(L)'
;MASQGTLPGILRQLSTLGGCTNPIRLDGHRTEYDVDTTTGEIGAVLHHLNSTSLPAGQLLVRCNNRRTTRCPACAEVYRRDTFQLITSGLRGGKGTPEHVAVHPRVFATFTAPSFGPVHNRPTGPAGTVRPCRCGVTHDQDDDALGTPLNPDTYDYEAAVLWNAHAGLLWRRFSTYLRREVAKSAGLSQRRFRDHARVSFAKVAEYQKRGAVHFHAVIRLDGPGGGDTPPPPWATADLLTDAIGAATAKVRVDGPVIDGRTHAFTFGRQLDVRTIRSADFNDGQELTERAVAAYIAKYATKGAETATGALDRPLKFVAELAQLDIRDHARRLIRTAWTLGARKELEHLRLRAWAHMLGFRGHFSTKSRRYSTTLGALRDARAEWRRAQAMAANGPETDTTYVLAHWVFAGTGLSSAEAWLAASLEPAPGTEGEPTGA
;
A
#
# COMPACT_ATOMS: atom_id res chain seq x y z
N MET A 1 -15.92 36.68 -2.14
CA MET A 1 -15.25 35.80 -3.13
C MET A 1 -15.65 36.16 -4.56
N ALA A 2 -16.94 36.13 -4.95
CA ALA A 2 -17.34 36.61 -6.28
C ALA A 2 -17.14 38.14 -6.48
N SER A 3 -17.38 38.93 -5.43
CA SER A 3 -17.22 40.40 -5.45
C SER A 3 -15.76 40.91 -5.51
N GLN A 4 -14.76 40.02 -5.39
CA GLN A 4 -13.32 40.38 -5.42
C GLN A 4 -12.62 39.90 -6.70
N GLY A 5 -13.34 39.30 -7.67
CA GLY A 5 -12.75 38.84 -8.94
C GLY A 5 -11.81 37.63 -8.83
N THR A 6 -11.63 37.04 -7.65
CA THR A 6 -10.68 35.94 -7.40
C THR A 6 -11.21 34.55 -7.75
N LEU A 7 -12.52 34.43 -8.01
CA LEU A 7 -13.19 33.14 -8.24
C LEU A 7 -12.60 32.33 -9.41
N PRO A 8 -12.33 32.89 -10.62
CA PRO A 8 -11.71 32.13 -11.71
C PRO A 8 -10.32 31.60 -11.35
N GLY A 9 -9.56 32.36 -10.56
CA GLY A 9 -8.25 31.94 -10.05
C GLY A 9 -8.37 30.76 -9.08
N ILE A 10 -9.30 30.84 -8.13
CA ILE A 10 -9.56 29.75 -7.16
C ILE A 10 -9.99 28.48 -7.91
N LEU A 11 -10.91 28.59 -8.87
CA LEU A 11 -11.37 27.44 -9.66
C LEU A 11 -10.21 26.77 -10.42
N ARG A 12 -9.34 27.56 -11.06
CA ARG A 12 -8.15 27.06 -11.75
C ARG A 12 -7.19 26.38 -10.79
N GLN A 13 -6.95 26.96 -9.62
CA GLN A 13 -6.07 26.36 -8.62
C GLN A 13 -6.64 25.03 -8.11
N LEU A 14 -7.94 24.98 -7.81
CA LEU A 14 -8.62 23.75 -7.38
C LEU A 14 -8.67 22.67 -8.46
N SER A 15 -8.82 23.03 -9.74
CA SER A 15 -8.83 22.03 -10.82
C SER A 15 -7.48 21.32 -10.98
N THR A 16 -6.36 22.01 -10.67
CA THR A 16 -5.01 21.37 -10.64
C THR A 16 -4.88 20.27 -9.58
N LEU A 17 -5.75 20.28 -8.57
CA LEU A 17 -5.78 19.25 -7.54
C LEU A 17 -6.37 17.94 -8.03
N GLY A 18 -6.89 17.84 -9.25
CA GLY A 18 -7.34 16.59 -9.88
C GLY A 18 -8.29 15.77 -9.00
N GLY A 19 -9.28 16.44 -8.39
CA GLY A 19 -10.26 15.82 -7.48
C GLY A 19 -9.74 15.50 -6.07
N CYS A 20 -8.57 15.99 -5.65
CA CYS A 20 -8.09 15.78 -4.29
C CYS A 20 -8.99 16.49 -3.26
N THR A 21 -9.64 15.70 -2.42
CA THR A 21 -10.57 16.17 -1.37
C THR A 21 -9.89 16.68 -0.10
N ASN A 22 -8.59 16.41 0.07
CA ASN A 22 -7.89 16.73 1.32
C ASN A 22 -6.45 17.26 1.10
N PRO A 23 -6.25 18.28 0.24
CA PRO A 23 -4.93 18.74 -0.16
C PRO A 23 -4.09 19.25 1.02
N ILE A 24 -2.77 19.23 0.87
CA ILE A 24 -1.85 19.87 1.80
C ILE A 24 -1.71 21.35 1.41
N ARG A 25 -1.76 22.23 2.42
CA ARG A 25 -1.56 23.66 2.27
C ARG A 25 -0.13 24.01 2.65
N LEU A 26 0.54 24.75 1.78
CA LEU A 26 1.91 25.19 1.98
C LEU A 26 1.99 26.71 1.89
N ASP A 27 2.68 27.30 2.87
CA ASP A 27 3.06 28.70 2.87
C ASP A 27 4.53 28.83 2.48
N GLY A 28 4.87 29.82 1.65
CA GLY A 28 6.24 30.06 1.26
C GLY A 28 6.38 30.53 -0.19
N HIS A 29 7.52 30.20 -0.80
CA HIS A 29 7.84 30.67 -2.14
C HIS A 29 8.74 29.71 -2.92
N ARG A 30 8.75 29.88 -4.24
CA ARG A 30 9.68 29.27 -5.19
C ARG A 30 10.22 30.38 -6.09
N THR A 31 11.54 30.42 -6.25
CA THR A 31 12.22 31.34 -7.16
C THR A 31 13.08 30.54 -8.12
N GLU A 32 12.96 30.86 -9.39
CA GLU A 32 13.67 30.28 -10.52
C GLU A 32 14.63 31.33 -11.05
N TYR A 33 15.91 30.98 -11.15
CA TYR A 33 16.98 31.83 -11.65
C TYR A 33 17.53 31.24 -12.93
N ASP A 34 17.94 32.10 -13.84
CA ASP A 34 18.77 31.71 -14.97
C ASP A 34 20.14 31.21 -14.48
N VAL A 35 20.75 30.29 -15.22
CA VAL A 35 22.09 29.76 -14.92
C VAL A 35 22.90 29.68 -16.19
N ASP A 36 24.06 30.30 -16.18
CA ASP A 36 25.06 30.07 -17.22
C ASP A 36 25.66 28.67 -17.01
N THR A 37 25.46 27.75 -17.96
CA THR A 37 25.95 26.37 -17.85
C THR A 37 27.45 26.21 -18.11
N THR A 38 28.10 27.23 -18.66
CA THR A 38 29.55 27.26 -18.91
C THR A 38 30.28 27.73 -17.67
N THR A 39 29.79 28.78 -17.01
CA THR A 39 30.44 29.40 -15.84
C THR A 39 29.87 28.93 -14.51
N GLY A 40 28.62 28.47 -14.48
CA GLY A 40 27.87 28.15 -13.27
C GLY A 40 27.30 29.37 -12.53
N GLU A 41 27.38 30.56 -13.12
CA GLU A 41 26.87 31.79 -12.51
C GLU A 41 25.33 31.79 -12.46
N ILE A 42 24.78 32.15 -11.30
CA ILE A 42 23.33 32.32 -11.09
C ILE A 42 22.96 33.73 -11.56
N GLY A 43 22.15 33.79 -12.61
CA GLY A 43 21.70 35.01 -13.26
C GLY A 43 20.40 35.59 -12.68
N ALA A 44 19.63 36.24 -13.56
CA ALA A 44 18.41 36.93 -13.16
C ALA A 44 17.30 35.97 -12.72
N VAL A 45 16.37 36.48 -11.92
CA VAL A 45 15.13 35.76 -11.58
C VAL A 45 14.26 35.65 -12.84
N LEU A 46 13.96 34.42 -13.24
CA LEU A 46 13.05 34.09 -14.33
C LEU A 46 11.60 34.02 -13.85
N HIS A 47 11.37 33.38 -12.71
CA HIS A 47 10.04 33.25 -12.13
C HIS A 47 10.10 33.32 -10.60
N HIS A 48 9.15 34.02 -9.98
CA HIS A 48 8.97 34.02 -8.54
C HIS A 48 7.51 33.76 -8.21
N LEU A 49 7.27 32.69 -7.47
CA LEU A 49 5.96 32.32 -6.94
C LEU A 49 5.96 32.48 -5.43
N ASN A 50 5.04 33.29 -4.90
CA ASN A 50 4.74 33.36 -3.49
C ASN A 50 3.36 32.74 -3.21
N SER A 51 3.18 31.98 -2.13
CA SER A 51 1.88 31.40 -1.79
C SER A 51 0.81 32.46 -1.57
N THR A 52 1.15 33.62 -1.00
CA THR A 52 0.17 34.68 -0.69
C THR A 52 -0.38 35.36 -1.94
N SER A 53 0.32 35.25 -3.08
CA SER A 53 -0.20 35.72 -4.38
C SER A 53 -1.11 34.70 -5.07
N LEU A 54 -1.23 33.48 -4.54
CA LEU A 54 -2.15 32.48 -5.09
C LEU A 54 -3.60 32.79 -4.67
N PRO A 55 -4.60 32.43 -5.50
CA PRO A 55 -6.00 32.74 -5.22
C PRO A 55 -6.53 32.17 -3.89
N ALA A 56 -6.05 31.00 -3.46
CA ALA A 56 -6.37 30.42 -2.16
C ALA A 56 -5.52 30.98 -0.99
N GLY A 57 -4.62 31.94 -1.26
CA GLY A 57 -3.64 32.48 -0.31
C GLY A 57 -2.52 31.51 0.08
N GLN A 58 -2.56 30.29 -0.45
CA GLN A 58 -1.70 29.16 -0.12
C GLN A 58 -1.41 28.34 -1.37
N LEU A 59 -0.25 27.67 -1.40
CA LEU A 59 -0.02 26.61 -2.39
C LEU A 59 -0.77 25.36 -1.96
N LEU A 60 -1.63 24.85 -2.85
CA LEU A 60 -2.38 23.62 -2.64
C LEU A 60 -1.70 22.49 -3.41
N VAL A 61 -1.34 21.43 -2.70
CA VAL A 61 -0.78 20.22 -3.31
C VAL A 61 -1.60 18.99 -2.95
N ARG A 62 -1.65 18.02 -3.86
CA ARG A 62 -2.38 16.76 -3.65
C ARG A 62 -1.89 16.04 -2.40
N CYS A 63 -2.81 15.41 -1.67
CA CYS A 63 -2.50 14.76 -0.39
C CYS A 63 -1.68 13.47 -0.50
N ASN A 64 -1.67 12.85 -1.70
CA ASN A 64 -1.03 11.57 -1.98
C ASN A 64 -1.40 10.45 -1.00
N ASN A 65 -2.58 10.55 -0.36
CA ASN A 65 -3.07 9.51 0.54
C ASN A 65 -3.56 8.31 -0.27
N ARG A 66 -3.07 7.12 0.09
CA ARG A 66 -3.46 5.88 -0.60
C ARG A 66 -4.87 5.40 -0.28
N ARG A 67 -5.49 5.89 0.80
CA ARG A 67 -6.75 5.35 1.33
C ARG A 67 -7.95 6.00 0.65
N THR A 68 -8.81 5.18 0.07
CA THR A 68 -10.02 5.65 -0.62
C THR A 68 -10.94 6.44 0.32
N THR A 69 -11.04 6.03 1.59
CA THR A 69 -11.81 6.74 2.63
C THR A 69 -11.29 8.14 2.94
N ARG A 70 -10.02 8.44 2.67
CA ARG A 70 -9.42 9.76 2.89
C ARG A 70 -9.47 10.64 1.66
N CYS A 71 -9.14 10.07 0.51
CA CYS A 71 -9.14 10.80 -0.75
C CYS A 71 -9.27 9.82 -1.91
N PRO A 72 -10.48 9.65 -2.48
CA PRO A 72 -10.70 8.72 -3.60
C PRO A 72 -9.78 9.00 -4.79
N ALA A 73 -9.61 10.27 -5.18
CA ALA A 73 -8.80 10.64 -6.34
C ALA A 73 -7.30 10.34 -6.16
N CYS A 74 -6.73 10.63 -4.99
CA CYS A 74 -5.32 10.28 -4.71
C CYS A 74 -5.12 8.77 -4.55
N ALA A 75 -6.08 8.09 -3.93
CA ALA A 75 -6.06 6.64 -3.78
C ALA A 75 -6.10 5.94 -5.16
N GLU A 76 -6.89 6.45 -6.10
CA GLU A 76 -6.97 5.90 -7.46
C GLU A 76 -5.65 6.02 -8.23
N VAL A 77 -4.96 7.17 -8.13
CA VAL A 77 -3.61 7.32 -8.70
C VAL A 77 -2.65 6.32 -8.07
N TYR A 78 -2.67 6.18 -6.74
CA TYR A 78 -1.84 5.19 -6.04
C TYR A 78 -2.17 3.75 -6.46
N ARG A 79 -3.45 3.43 -6.68
CA ARG A 79 -3.91 2.13 -7.18
C ARG A 79 -3.33 1.84 -8.56
N ARG A 80 -3.43 2.79 -9.48
CA ARG A 80 -2.88 2.70 -10.84
C ARG A 80 -1.36 2.55 -10.81
N ASP A 81 -0.68 3.31 -9.96
CA ASP A 81 0.78 3.18 -9.78
C ASP A 81 1.17 1.81 -9.26
N THR A 82 0.43 1.30 -8.26
CA THR A 82 0.66 -0.05 -7.74
C THR A 82 0.42 -1.10 -8.83
N PHE A 83 -0.63 -0.95 -9.63
CA PHE A 83 -0.88 -1.83 -10.78
C PHE A 83 0.32 -1.84 -11.73
N GLN A 84 0.86 -0.67 -12.08
CA GLN A 84 2.02 -0.56 -12.96
C GLN A 84 3.30 -1.12 -12.34
N LEU A 85 3.50 -0.95 -11.02
CA LEU A 85 4.62 -1.55 -10.29
C LEU A 85 4.58 -3.08 -10.34
N ILE A 86 3.42 -3.68 -10.12
CA ILE A 86 3.27 -5.14 -10.15
C ILE A 86 3.41 -5.65 -11.58
N THR A 87 2.73 -5.00 -12.52
CA THR A 87 2.73 -5.36 -13.94
C THR A 87 4.13 -5.30 -14.54
N SER A 88 4.88 -4.21 -14.32
CA SER A 88 6.26 -4.09 -14.83
C SER A 88 7.19 -5.14 -14.25
N GLY A 89 6.95 -5.61 -13.01
CA GLY A 89 7.67 -6.75 -12.46
C GLY A 89 7.22 -8.10 -13.02
N LEU A 90 6.03 -8.21 -13.61
CA LEU A 90 5.57 -9.48 -14.16
C LEU A 90 5.95 -9.64 -15.63
N ARG A 91 5.87 -8.56 -16.42
CA ARG A 91 6.05 -8.61 -17.89
C ARG A 91 7.12 -7.68 -18.45
N GLY A 92 7.76 -6.88 -17.60
CA GLY A 92 8.64 -5.80 -18.04
C GLY A 92 7.91 -4.51 -18.42
N GLY A 93 8.65 -3.57 -18.97
CA GLY A 93 8.24 -2.19 -19.26
C GLY A 93 8.58 -1.20 -18.16
N LYS A 94 8.51 0.10 -18.48
CA LYS A 94 8.79 1.22 -17.54
C LYS A 94 10.16 1.11 -16.85
N GLY A 95 11.18 0.71 -17.61
CA GLY A 95 12.55 0.51 -17.14
C GLY A 95 12.84 -0.89 -16.55
N THR A 96 11.88 -1.82 -16.61
CA THR A 96 12.12 -3.25 -16.29
C THR A 96 12.22 -4.05 -17.60
N PRO A 97 13.19 -4.96 -17.78
CA PRO A 97 13.31 -5.75 -19.01
C PRO A 97 12.14 -6.69 -19.24
N GLU A 98 11.78 -6.93 -20.50
CA GLU A 98 10.65 -7.81 -20.87
C GLU A 98 10.89 -9.28 -20.54
N HIS A 99 12.16 -9.72 -20.53
CA HIS A 99 12.51 -11.11 -20.22
C HIS A 99 12.15 -11.54 -18.78
N VAL A 100 11.80 -10.61 -17.88
CA VAL A 100 11.21 -10.98 -16.57
C VAL A 100 9.91 -11.78 -16.71
N ALA A 101 9.24 -11.69 -17.86
CA ALA A 101 8.05 -12.46 -18.20
C ALA A 101 8.26 -13.97 -18.20
N VAL A 102 9.50 -14.46 -18.31
CA VAL A 102 9.80 -15.90 -18.24
C VAL A 102 10.40 -16.35 -16.91
N HIS A 103 10.63 -15.42 -15.97
CA HIS A 103 11.23 -15.75 -14.68
C HIS A 103 10.25 -16.54 -13.79
N PRO A 104 10.69 -17.60 -13.09
CA PRO A 104 9.85 -18.39 -12.20
C PRO A 104 9.20 -17.54 -11.12
N ARG A 105 7.87 -17.64 -11.00
CA ARG A 105 7.10 -16.77 -10.12
C ARG A 105 5.84 -17.44 -9.60
N VAL A 106 5.45 -17.06 -8.39
CA VAL A 106 4.23 -17.52 -7.73
C VAL A 106 3.50 -16.36 -7.08
N PHE A 107 2.19 -16.51 -6.96
CA PHE A 107 1.33 -15.74 -6.08
C PHE A 107 1.09 -16.54 -4.80
N ALA A 108 1.51 -16.00 -3.66
CA ALA A 108 1.41 -16.65 -2.36
C ALA A 108 0.54 -15.82 -1.40
N THR A 109 -0.40 -16.49 -0.73
CA THR A 109 -1.27 -15.91 0.30
C THR A 109 -0.96 -16.52 1.67
N PHE A 110 -0.52 -15.67 2.60
CA PHE A 110 -0.14 -16.05 3.97
C PHE A 110 -1.21 -15.57 4.94
N THR A 111 -1.87 -16.50 5.63
CA THR A 111 -2.96 -16.16 6.56
C THR A 111 -2.47 -15.93 7.98
N ALA A 112 -3.26 -15.19 8.76
CA ALA A 112 -3.10 -15.12 10.21
C ALA A 112 -3.57 -16.44 10.88
N PRO A 113 -3.04 -16.78 12.07
CA PRO A 113 -3.61 -17.87 12.86
C PRO A 113 -5.03 -17.55 13.35
N SER A 114 -5.64 -18.50 14.04
CA SER A 114 -6.92 -18.30 14.73
C SER A 114 -6.69 -17.73 16.13
N PHE A 115 -7.56 -16.82 16.55
CA PHE A 115 -7.59 -16.26 17.92
C PHE A 115 -8.89 -16.63 18.65
N GLY A 116 -9.68 -17.52 18.05
CA GLY A 116 -11.00 -17.92 18.54
C GLY A 116 -11.94 -18.18 17.36
N PRO A 117 -13.05 -18.93 17.58
CA PRO A 117 -14.07 -19.13 16.57
C PRO A 117 -14.72 -17.81 16.16
N VAL A 118 -14.87 -17.59 14.85
CA VAL A 118 -15.55 -16.43 14.28
C VAL A 118 -16.70 -16.86 13.38
N HIS A 119 -17.68 -15.99 13.23
CA HIS A 119 -18.68 -16.10 12.17
C HIS A 119 -17.98 -16.15 10.81
N ASN A 120 -18.35 -17.12 10.00
CA ASN A 120 -17.77 -17.37 8.69
C ASN A 120 -18.85 -17.88 7.73
N ARG A 121 -18.50 -17.98 6.46
CA ARG A 121 -19.36 -18.52 5.39
C ARG A 121 -18.70 -19.75 4.79
N PRO A 122 -18.82 -20.93 5.44
CA PRO A 122 -18.20 -22.15 4.94
C PRO A 122 -18.84 -22.57 3.61
N THR A 123 -18.02 -23.01 2.67
CA THR A 123 -18.47 -23.57 1.40
C THR A 123 -18.30 -25.08 1.39
N GLY A 124 -19.32 -25.80 0.96
CA GLY A 124 -19.31 -27.24 0.70
C GLY A 124 -18.94 -27.59 -0.73
N PRO A 125 -19.06 -28.88 -1.10
CA PRO A 125 -18.96 -29.34 -2.49
C PRO A 125 -19.87 -28.52 -3.42
N ALA A 126 -19.42 -28.34 -4.66
CA ALA A 126 -20.09 -27.53 -5.68
C ALA A 126 -20.35 -26.06 -5.29
N GLY A 127 -19.62 -25.52 -4.32
CA GLY A 127 -19.75 -24.12 -3.90
C GLY A 127 -20.98 -23.82 -3.04
N THR A 128 -21.68 -24.86 -2.56
CA THR A 128 -22.85 -24.70 -1.70
C THR A 128 -22.51 -23.99 -0.40
N VAL A 129 -23.29 -22.99 -0.02
CA VAL A 129 -23.09 -22.26 1.24
C VAL A 129 -23.63 -23.09 2.39
N ARG A 130 -22.80 -23.35 3.40
CA ARG A 130 -23.21 -24.11 4.59
C ARG A 130 -23.54 -23.17 5.75
N PRO A 131 -24.41 -23.59 6.68
CA PRO A 131 -24.65 -22.85 7.90
C PRO A 131 -23.35 -22.62 8.67
N CYS A 132 -23.21 -21.42 9.22
CA CYS A 132 -22.16 -21.12 10.17
C CYS A 132 -22.37 -21.92 11.47
N ARG A 133 -21.33 -21.98 12.31
CA ARG A 133 -21.42 -22.63 13.63
C ARG A 133 -22.44 -21.99 14.58
N CYS A 134 -22.90 -20.76 14.30
CA CYS A 134 -24.02 -20.15 15.01
C CYS A 134 -25.40 -20.66 14.55
N GLY A 135 -25.46 -21.51 13.52
CA GLY A 135 -26.69 -22.03 12.92
C GLY A 135 -27.23 -21.19 11.74
N VAL A 136 -26.70 -19.98 11.51
CA VAL A 136 -27.15 -19.07 10.44
C VAL A 136 -26.36 -19.29 9.16
N THR A 137 -27.04 -19.31 8.01
CA THR A 137 -26.40 -19.25 6.68
C THR A 137 -26.18 -17.78 6.31
N HIS A 138 -24.98 -17.28 6.57
CA HIS A 138 -24.64 -15.88 6.30
C HIS A 138 -24.52 -15.59 4.80
N ASP A 139 -25.01 -14.41 4.40
CA ASP A 139 -24.70 -13.82 3.10
C ASP A 139 -23.23 -13.34 3.04
N GLN A 140 -22.70 -13.10 1.84
CA GLN A 140 -21.33 -12.59 1.65
C GLN A 140 -21.10 -11.23 2.32
N ASP A 141 -22.12 -10.39 2.42
CA ASP A 141 -22.03 -9.03 2.98
C ASP A 141 -22.57 -8.92 4.42
N ASP A 142 -22.88 -10.06 5.05
CA ASP A 142 -23.31 -10.09 6.45
C ASP A 142 -22.25 -9.50 7.41
N ASP A 143 -22.67 -8.54 8.23
CA ASP A 143 -21.83 -7.80 9.18
C ASP A 143 -21.29 -8.67 10.31
N ALA A 144 -21.96 -9.78 10.63
CA ALA A 144 -21.48 -10.74 11.60
C ALA A 144 -20.18 -11.40 11.14
N LEU A 145 -19.96 -11.55 9.83
CA LEU A 145 -18.80 -12.26 9.29
C LEU A 145 -17.47 -11.68 9.79
N GLY A 146 -16.63 -12.55 10.35
CA GLY A 146 -15.36 -12.21 10.96
C GLY A 146 -15.45 -11.78 12.42
N THR A 147 -16.64 -11.51 12.95
CA THR A 147 -16.81 -11.26 14.39
C THR A 147 -16.77 -12.58 15.19
N PRO A 148 -16.34 -12.58 16.46
CA PRO A 148 -16.26 -13.80 17.26
C PRO A 148 -17.63 -14.40 17.54
N LEU A 149 -17.73 -15.74 17.48
CA LEU A 149 -18.95 -16.45 17.93
C LEU A 149 -19.22 -16.21 19.41
N ASN A 150 -18.16 -16.13 20.21
CA ASN A 150 -18.22 -15.70 21.60
C ASN A 150 -17.17 -14.59 21.79
N PRO A 151 -17.60 -13.33 21.91
CA PRO A 151 -16.69 -12.21 22.13
C PRO A 151 -15.90 -12.27 23.45
N ASP A 152 -16.34 -13.00 24.46
CA ASP A 152 -15.69 -13.01 25.78
C ASP A 152 -14.57 -14.05 25.87
N THR A 153 -14.55 -15.04 24.96
CA THR A 153 -13.48 -16.05 24.88
C THR A 153 -12.52 -15.83 23.72
N TYR A 154 -12.75 -14.80 22.90
CA TYR A 154 -11.84 -14.44 21.80
C TYR A 154 -10.56 -13.79 22.31
N ASP A 155 -9.42 -14.25 21.83
CA ASP A 155 -8.09 -13.79 22.24
C ASP A 155 -7.70 -12.47 21.54
N TYR A 156 -8.32 -11.37 21.97
CA TYR A 156 -8.03 -10.03 21.44
C TYR A 156 -6.57 -9.61 21.67
N GLU A 157 -5.97 -10.04 22.77
CA GLU A 157 -4.57 -9.72 23.09
C GLU A 157 -3.64 -10.32 22.04
N ALA A 158 -3.73 -11.63 21.80
CA ALA A 158 -2.91 -12.30 20.80
C ALA A 158 -3.21 -11.77 19.38
N ALA A 159 -4.47 -11.41 19.08
CA ALA A 159 -4.84 -10.84 17.78
C ALA A 159 -4.17 -9.47 17.51
N VAL A 160 -4.17 -8.57 18.50
CA VAL A 160 -3.50 -7.26 18.39
C VAL A 160 -2.00 -7.43 18.31
N LEU A 161 -1.41 -8.29 19.15
CA LEU A 161 0.02 -8.53 19.14
C LEU A 161 0.47 -9.21 17.84
N TRP A 162 -0.33 -10.10 17.27
CA TRP A 162 -0.11 -10.66 15.94
C TRP A 162 0.03 -9.56 14.89
N ASN A 163 -0.94 -8.64 14.83
CA ASN A 163 -0.89 -7.51 13.90
C ASN A 163 0.36 -6.66 14.10
N ALA A 164 0.75 -6.40 15.35
CA ALA A 164 1.97 -5.65 15.67
C ALA A 164 3.26 -6.36 15.20
N HIS A 165 3.27 -7.69 15.18
CA HIS A 165 4.43 -8.51 14.81
C HIS A 165 4.40 -9.03 13.37
N ALA A 166 3.31 -8.84 12.63
CA ALA A 166 3.15 -9.30 11.24
C ALA A 166 4.29 -8.82 10.31
N GLY A 167 4.78 -7.59 10.49
CA GLY A 167 5.93 -7.07 9.75
C GLY A 167 7.25 -7.81 10.06
N LEU A 168 7.48 -8.19 11.32
CA LEU A 168 8.64 -8.96 11.74
C LEU A 168 8.58 -10.40 11.20
N LEU A 169 7.39 -10.99 11.19
CA LEU A 169 7.15 -12.30 10.57
C LEU A 169 7.49 -12.29 9.08
N TRP A 170 7.03 -11.29 8.34
CA TRP A 170 7.40 -11.14 6.93
C TRP A 170 8.91 -11.00 6.73
N ARG A 171 9.59 -10.22 7.59
CA ARG A 171 11.06 -10.07 7.53
C ARG A 171 11.77 -11.41 7.79
N ARG A 172 11.31 -12.18 8.77
CA ARG A 172 11.88 -13.50 9.10
C ARG A 172 11.60 -14.51 7.99
N PHE A 173 10.40 -14.51 7.42
CA PHE A 173 10.04 -15.27 6.23
C PHE A 173 10.95 -14.96 5.05
N SER A 174 11.10 -13.69 4.71
CA SER A 174 11.99 -13.24 3.61
C SER A 174 13.44 -13.66 3.82
N THR A 175 13.85 -13.85 5.08
CA THR A 175 15.17 -14.39 5.42
C THR A 175 15.20 -15.89 5.18
N TYR A 176 14.30 -16.66 5.78
CA TYR A 176 14.24 -18.12 5.62
C TYR A 176 14.01 -18.56 4.18
N LEU A 177 13.15 -17.89 3.42
CA LEU A 177 12.92 -18.19 2.01
C LEU A 177 14.23 -18.15 1.21
N ARG A 178 15.07 -17.13 1.40
CA ARG A 178 16.39 -17.08 0.77
C ARG A 178 17.31 -18.22 1.21
N ARG A 179 17.17 -18.70 2.45
CA ARG A 179 17.95 -19.84 2.96
C ARG A 179 17.48 -21.15 2.33
N GLU A 180 16.17 -21.36 2.24
CA GLU A 180 15.61 -22.58 1.64
C GLU A 180 15.93 -22.65 0.15
N VAL A 181 15.77 -21.55 -0.60
CA VAL A 181 16.15 -21.52 -2.03
C VAL A 181 17.65 -21.79 -2.20
N ALA A 182 18.51 -21.15 -1.40
CA ALA A 182 19.96 -21.39 -1.45
C ALA A 182 20.30 -22.86 -1.15
N LYS A 183 19.66 -23.44 -0.12
CA LYS A 183 19.84 -24.85 0.25
C LYS A 183 19.42 -25.78 -0.88
N SER A 184 18.25 -25.56 -1.50
CA SER A 184 17.77 -26.37 -2.63
C SER A 184 18.68 -26.26 -3.85
N ALA A 185 19.37 -25.14 -4.02
CA ALA A 185 20.39 -24.94 -5.07
C ALA A 185 21.78 -25.52 -4.71
N GLY A 186 21.96 -26.12 -3.54
CA GLY A 186 23.28 -26.58 -3.05
C GLY A 186 24.26 -25.43 -2.74
N LEU A 187 23.75 -24.22 -2.49
CA LEU A 187 24.53 -23.01 -2.28
C LEU A 187 24.49 -22.54 -0.81
N SER A 188 25.59 -21.94 -0.36
CA SER A 188 25.55 -21.13 0.85
C SER A 188 24.81 -19.82 0.60
N GLN A 189 24.22 -19.23 1.65
CA GLN A 189 23.57 -17.91 1.53
C GLN A 189 24.51 -16.82 1.00
N ARG A 190 25.81 -16.91 1.31
CA ARG A 190 26.82 -15.96 0.83
C ARG A 190 26.97 -16.05 -0.68
N ARG A 191 27.07 -17.28 -1.22
CA ARG A 191 27.22 -17.54 -2.67
C ARG A 191 25.92 -17.30 -3.43
N PHE A 192 24.76 -17.58 -2.82
CA PHE A 192 23.45 -17.45 -3.47
C PHE A 192 23.25 -16.11 -4.18
N ARG A 193 23.65 -14.99 -3.57
CA ARG A 193 23.48 -13.64 -4.15
C ARG A 193 24.23 -13.44 -5.47
N ASP A 194 25.30 -14.20 -5.70
CA ASP A 194 26.14 -14.12 -6.89
C ASP A 194 25.55 -14.99 -8.03
N HIS A 195 24.53 -15.80 -7.73
CA HIS A 195 23.86 -16.70 -8.68
C HIS A 195 22.38 -16.37 -8.94
N ALA A 196 21.66 -15.89 -7.93
CA ALA A 196 20.22 -15.66 -8.01
C ALA A 196 19.72 -14.68 -6.96
N ARG A 197 18.50 -14.18 -7.16
CA ARG A 197 17.84 -13.26 -6.24
C ARG A 197 16.37 -13.61 -6.07
N VAL A 198 15.90 -13.58 -4.82
CA VAL A 198 14.46 -13.62 -4.52
C VAL A 198 13.92 -12.19 -4.58
N SER A 199 13.08 -11.92 -5.56
CA SER A 199 12.36 -10.66 -5.71
C SER A 199 10.91 -10.84 -5.32
N PHE A 200 10.30 -9.81 -4.72
CA PHE A 200 8.89 -9.88 -4.36
C PHE A 200 8.23 -8.52 -4.40
N ALA A 201 6.91 -8.54 -4.56
CA ALA A 201 6.03 -7.45 -4.18
C ALA A 201 4.89 -8.01 -3.35
N LYS A 202 4.59 -7.36 -2.23
CA LYS A 202 3.55 -7.81 -1.30
C LYS A 202 2.60 -6.71 -0.90
N VAL A 203 1.37 -7.11 -0.59
CA VAL A 203 0.37 -6.28 0.07
C VAL A 203 -0.10 -6.95 1.36
N ALA A 204 -0.30 -6.16 2.40
CA ALA A 204 -0.96 -6.53 3.63
C ALA A 204 -2.43 -6.12 3.54
N GLU A 205 -3.33 -7.00 3.93
CA GLU A 205 -4.77 -6.78 3.93
C GLU A 205 -5.35 -7.26 5.27
N TYR A 206 -6.45 -6.64 5.72
CA TYR A 206 -7.22 -7.18 6.84
C TYR A 206 -8.26 -8.17 6.37
N GLN A 207 -8.28 -9.33 7.02
CA GLN A 207 -9.44 -10.22 7.02
C GLN A 207 -10.61 -9.52 7.73
N LYS A 208 -11.86 -9.92 7.44
CA LYS A 208 -13.05 -9.38 8.14
C LYS A 208 -12.93 -9.44 9.67
N ARG A 209 -12.14 -10.40 10.20
CA ARG A 209 -11.81 -10.55 11.63
C ARG A 209 -10.71 -9.62 12.17
N GLY A 210 -10.29 -8.60 11.42
CA GLY A 210 -9.29 -7.63 11.87
C GLY A 210 -7.84 -8.13 11.94
N ALA A 211 -7.56 -9.36 11.53
CA ALA A 211 -6.20 -9.90 11.46
C ALA A 211 -5.57 -9.62 10.09
N VAL A 212 -4.31 -9.18 10.08
CA VAL A 212 -3.56 -8.94 8.85
C VAL A 212 -3.09 -10.25 8.22
N HIS A 213 -3.31 -10.38 6.91
CA HIS A 213 -2.75 -11.40 6.04
C HIS A 213 -1.94 -10.77 4.90
N PHE A 214 -1.10 -11.55 4.24
CA PHE A 214 -0.27 -11.06 3.14
C PHE A 214 -0.61 -11.76 1.83
N HIS A 215 -0.64 -10.99 0.76
CA HIS A 215 -0.55 -11.49 -0.61
C HIS A 215 0.78 -11.05 -1.21
N ALA A 216 1.48 -11.95 -1.88
CA ALA A 216 2.78 -11.65 -2.46
C ALA A 216 2.96 -12.30 -3.82
N VAL A 217 3.46 -11.52 -4.78
CA VAL A 217 4.16 -12.07 -5.93
C VAL A 217 5.61 -12.27 -5.52
N ILE A 218 6.11 -13.49 -5.69
CA ILE A 218 7.49 -13.85 -5.39
C ILE A 218 8.08 -14.45 -6.66
N ARG A 219 9.28 -13.99 -7.05
CA ARG A 219 9.96 -14.31 -8.30
C ARG A 219 11.42 -14.68 -8.03
N LEU A 220 11.93 -15.67 -8.74
CA LEU A 220 13.36 -15.98 -8.80
C LEU A 220 13.97 -15.29 -10.02
N ASP A 221 15.01 -14.50 -9.76
CA ASP A 221 15.77 -13.75 -10.73
C ASP A 221 17.23 -14.23 -10.77
N GLY A 222 17.98 -13.81 -11.78
CA GLY A 222 19.45 -13.85 -11.74
C GLY A 222 20.07 -12.88 -10.73
N PRO A 223 21.40 -12.82 -10.63
CA PRO A 223 22.10 -12.03 -9.61
C PRO A 223 21.90 -10.51 -9.76
N GLY A 224 21.68 -10.02 -10.99
CA GLY A 224 21.32 -8.62 -11.26
C GLY A 224 19.87 -8.26 -10.89
N GLY A 225 19.06 -9.24 -10.49
CA GLY A 225 17.62 -9.09 -10.37
C GLY A 225 16.94 -9.31 -11.72
N GLY A 226 15.84 -8.59 -11.97
CA GLY A 226 15.07 -8.73 -13.21
C GLY A 226 15.84 -8.41 -14.50
N ASP A 227 17.06 -7.90 -14.41
CA ASP A 227 17.93 -7.59 -15.56
C ASP A 227 18.75 -8.80 -16.04
N THR A 228 18.76 -9.89 -15.28
CA THR A 228 19.55 -11.09 -15.57
C THR A 228 18.68 -12.33 -15.46
N PRO A 229 18.83 -13.29 -16.40
CA PRO A 229 18.03 -14.50 -16.38
C PRO A 229 18.31 -15.35 -15.14
N PRO A 230 17.31 -16.05 -14.59
CA PRO A 230 17.49 -16.97 -13.49
C PRO A 230 18.29 -18.19 -13.95
N PRO A 231 19.04 -18.84 -13.05
CA PRO A 231 19.77 -20.07 -13.37
C PRO A 231 18.81 -21.24 -13.66
N PRO A 232 19.23 -22.27 -14.40
CA PRO A 232 18.35 -23.37 -14.83
C PRO A 232 17.66 -24.14 -13.70
N TRP A 233 18.27 -24.21 -12.52
CA TRP A 233 17.68 -24.88 -11.36
C TRP A 233 16.55 -24.06 -10.71
N ALA A 234 16.43 -22.77 -11.01
CA ALA A 234 15.38 -21.93 -10.44
C ALA A 234 14.06 -22.24 -11.14
N THR A 235 13.15 -22.93 -10.45
CA THR A 235 11.83 -23.29 -10.95
C THR A 235 10.73 -22.78 -10.02
N ALA A 236 9.50 -22.72 -10.52
CA ALA A 236 8.34 -22.35 -9.71
C ALA A 236 8.03 -23.40 -8.64
N ASP A 237 8.32 -24.68 -8.91
CA ASP A 237 8.15 -25.78 -7.96
C ASP A 237 9.14 -25.65 -6.80
N LEU A 238 10.43 -25.43 -7.11
CA LEU A 238 11.45 -25.17 -6.09
C LEU A 238 11.07 -23.95 -5.24
N LEU A 239 10.57 -22.89 -5.87
CA LEU A 239 10.11 -21.70 -5.16
C LEU A 239 8.91 -22.02 -4.24
N THR A 240 7.95 -22.83 -4.71
CA THR A 240 6.78 -23.27 -3.94
C THR A 240 7.19 -24.07 -2.71
N ASP A 241 8.08 -25.06 -2.89
CA ASP A 241 8.60 -25.88 -1.80
C ASP A 241 9.37 -25.04 -0.78
N ALA A 242 10.21 -24.12 -1.26
CA ALA A 242 10.97 -23.21 -0.41
C ALA A 242 10.06 -22.26 0.38
N ILE A 243 8.95 -21.79 -0.20
CA ILE A 243 7.93 -20.99 0.50
C ILE A 243 7.25 -21.81 1.59
N GLY A 244 6.85 -23.06 1.30
CA GLY A 244 6.27 -23.97 2.30
C GLY A 244 7.22 -24.22 3.46
N ALA A 245 8.46 -24.61 3.17
CA ALA A 245 9.50 -24.87 4.16
C ALA A 245 9.86 -23.62 4.99
N ALA A 246 9.97 -22.45 4.36
CA ALA A 246 10.22 -21.20 5.07
C ALA A 246 9.06 -20.84 5.99
N THR A 247 7.82 -20.93 5.50
CA THR A 247 6.61 -20.62 6.27
C THR A 247 6.51 -21.48 7.53
N ALA A 248 6.78 -22.79 7.41
CA ALA A 248 6.78 -23.72 8.54
C ALA A 248 7.83 -23.41 9.62
N LYS A 249 8.97 -22.80 9.24
CA LYS A 249 10.07 -22.46 10.16
C LYS A 249 9.94 -21.06 10.79
N VAL A 250 9.09 -20.20 10.24
CA VAL A 250 8.95 -18.82 10.73
C VAL A 250 8.24 -18.82 12.08
N ARG A 251 8.97 -18.36 13.09
CA ARG A 251 8.45 -18.03 14.42
C ARG A 251 9.01 -16.70 14.88
N VAL A 252 8.20 -15.82 15.46
CA VAL A 252 8.67 -14.60 16.11
C VAL A 252 8.24 -14.64 17.56
N ASP A 253 9.20 -14.55 18.47
CA ASP A 253 8.91 -14.48 19.89
C ASP A 253 8.27 -13.12 20.21
N GLY A 254 7.24 -13.15 21.04
CA GLY A 254 6.48 -11.99 21.49
C GLY A 254 6.77 -11.65 22.94
N PRO A 255 6.06 -10.65 23.50
CA PRO A 255 6.20 -10.28 24.90
C PRO A 255 5.65 -11.37 25.84
N VAL A 256 6.06 -11.31 27.10
CA VAL A 256 5.39 -12.01 28.20
C VAL A 256 4.42 -11.01 28.85
N ILE A 257 3.13 -11.36 28.90
CA ILE A 257 2.09 -10.50 29.49
C ILE A 257 1.35 -11.32 30.53
N ASP A 258 1.32 -10.83 31.78
CA ASP A 258 0.62 -11.47 32.89
C ASP A 258 0.97 -12.97 33.04
N GLY A 259 2.26 -13.29 32.85
CA GLY A 259 2.80 -14.66 32.92
C GLY A 259 2.63 -15.50 31.64
N ARG A 260 1.89 -15.01 30.64
CA ARG A 260 1.70 -15.70 29.35
C ARG A 260 2.79 -15.29 28.35
N THR A 261 3.58 -16.25 27.89
CA THR A 261 4.56 -16.02 26.82
C THR A 261 3.88 -16.07 25.46
N HIS A 262 4.04 -15.02 24.66
CA HIS A 262 3.52 -14.97 23.29
C HIS A 262 4.57 -15.39 22.26
N ALA A 263 4.11 -16.06 21.21
CA ALA A 263 4.90 -16.31 20.01
C ALA A 263 3.99 -16.39 18.78
N PHE A 264 4.50 -15.94 17.65
CA PHE A 264 3.71 -15.75 16.44
C PHE A 264 4.27 -16.60 15.30
N THR A 265 3.37 -17.27 14.57
CA THR A 265 3.63 -18.05 13.35
C THR A 265 2.50 -17.79 12.36
N PHE A 266 2.74 -17.98 11.06
CA PHE A 266 1.63 -17.95 10.09
C PHE A 266 0.54 -18.97 10.42
N GLY A 267 -0.68 -18.68 9.96
CA GLY A 267 -1.80 -19.59 10.04
C GLY A 267 -1.59 -20.83 9.18
N ARG A 268 -2.41 -21.85 9.41
CA ARG A 268 -2.33 -23.14 8.70
C ARG A 268 -2.64 -23.04 7.20
N GLN A 269 -3.35 -21.99 6.79
CA GLN A 269 -3.71 -21.79 5.38
C GLN A 269 -2.61 -21.00 4.67
N LEU A 270 -1.94 -21.66 3.74
CA LEU A 270 -1.01 -21.11 2.78
C LEU A 270 -1.49 -21.54 1.39
N ASP A 271 -1.78 -20.56 0.52
CA ASP A 271 -2.16 -20.80 -0.88
C ASP A 271 -1.03 -20.27 -1.77
N VAL A 272 -0.39 -21.15 -2.54
CA VAL A 272 0.70 -20.80 -3.46
C VAL A 272 0.29 -21.26 -4.86
N ARG A 273 0.24 -20.32 -5.79
CA ARG A 273 -0.14 -20.58 -7.18
C ARG A 273 0.93 -20.05 -8.12
N THR A 274 1.40 -20.90 -9.02
CA THR A 274 2.30 -20.47 -10.10
C THR A 274 1.60 -19.45 -10.99
N ILE A 275 2.30 -18.37 -11.33
CA ILE A 275 1.81 -17.39 -12.30
C ILE A 275 2.43 -17.76 -13.65
N ARG A 276 1.61 -18.21 -14.59
CA ARG A 276 2.05 -18.54 -15.95
C ARG A 276 1.98 -17.30 -16.84
N SER A 277 2.89 -17.20 -17.81
CA SER A 277 2.78 -16.21 -18.89
C SER A 277 1.57 -16.58 -19.76
N ALA A 278 0.87 -15.58 -20.30
CA ALA A 278 -0.46 -15.72 -20.91
C ALA A 278 -0.50 -16.46 -22.27
N ASP A 279 0.42 -17.39 -22.53
CA ASP A 279 0.29 -18.34 -23.63
C ASP A 279 0.07 -19.74 -23.05
N PHE A 280 -1.13 -20.25 -23.33
CA PHE A 280 -1.69 -21.61 -23.18
C PHE A 280 -2.99 -21.64 -22.36
N ASN A 281 -4.09 -21.86 -23.10
CA ASN A 281 -5.44 -22.10 -22.60
C ASN A 281 -5.47 -23.38 -21.74
N ASP A 282 -6.06 -23.28 -20.54
CA ASP A 282 -7.13 -24.18 -20.08
C ASP A 282 -7.70 -23.73 -18.71
N GLY A 283 -8.84 -23.02 -18.77
CA GLY A 283 -9.97 -23.24 -17.85
C GLY A 283 -9.98 -22.61 -16.46
N GLN A 284 -8.86 -22.40 -15.76
CA GLN A 284 -8.83 -21.66 -14.48
C GLN A 284 -7.42 -21.21 -14.05
N GLU A 285 -6.71 -20.47 -14.92
CA GLU A 285 -5.34 -20.01 -14.64
C GLU A 285 -5.24 -18.54 -14.18
N LEU A 286 -4.25 -18.26 -13.32
CA LEU A 286 -4.02 -16.94 -12.72
C LEU A 286 -3.08 -16.10 -13.61
N THR A 287 -3.64 -15.18 -14.40
CA THR A 287 -2.88 -14.31 -15.31
C THR A 287 -2.17 -13.16 -14.59
N GLU A 288 -1.09 -12.65 -15.18
CA GLU A 288 -0.32 -11.52 -14.64
C GLU A 288 -1.17 -10.26 -14.40
N ARG A 289 -2.05 -9.95 -15.37
CA ARG A 289 -2.96 -8.81 -15.29
C ARG A 289 -3.97 -8.99 -14.16
N ALA A 290 -4.49 -10.22 -13.97
CA ALA A 290 -5.39 -10.53 -12.87
C ALA A 290 -4.68 -10.37 -11.51
N VAL A 291 -3.43 -10.85 -11.38
CA VAL A 291 -2.62 -10.67 -10.17
C VAL A 291 -2.34 -9.19 -9.88
N ALA A 292 -1.94 -8.43 -10.89
CA ALA A 292 -1.66 -7.01 -10.74
C ALA A 292 -2.92 -6.22 -10.33
N ALA A 293 -4.06 -6.51 -10.97
CA ALA A 293 -5.35 -5.92 -10.62
C ALA A 293 -5.76 -6.28 -9.19
N TYR A 294 -5.59 -7.55 -8.81
CA TYR A 294 -5.86 -8.04 -7.47
C TYR A 294 -5.01 -7.32 -6.43
N ILE A 295 -3.67 -7.28 -6.57
CA ILE A 295 -2.80 -6.59 -5.60
C ILE A 295 -3.10 -5.09 -5.54
N ALA A 296 -3.31 -4.45 -6.68
CA ALA A 296 -3.64 -3.03 -6.73
C ALA A 296 -4.93 -2.71 -5.98
N LYS A 297 -5.97 -3.55 -6.12
CA LYS A 297 -7.25 -3.42 -5.39
C LYS A 297 -7.07 -3.37 -3.87
N TYR A 298 -6.11 -4.10 -3.31
CA TYR A 298 -5.87 -4.11 -1.86
C TYR A 298 -4.90 -3.03 -1.39
N ALA A 299 -4.10 -2.47 -2.30
CA ALA A 299 -3.11 -1.46 -1.96
C ALA A 299 -3.71 -0.16 -1.43
N THR A 300 -4.97 0.14 -1.78
CA THR A 300 -5.73 1.31 -1.31
C THR A 300 -6.62 1.03 -0.10
N LYS A 301 -6.82 -0.24 0.25
CA LYS A 301 -7.60 -0.64 1.43
C LYS A 301 -6.75 -0.54 2.70
N GLY A 302 -7.37 -0.10 3.79
CA GLY A 302 -6.77 -0.02 5.12
C GLY A 302 -7.58 -0.78 6.17
N ALA A 303 -7.48 -0.36 7.42
CA ALA A 303 -8.18 -1.00 8.54
C ALA A 303 -9.70 -0.80 8.48
N GLU A 304 -10.18 0.21 7.75
CA GLU A 304 -11.60 0.49 7.55
C GLU A 304 -12.40 -0.72 7.02
N THR A 305 -11.77 -1.65 6.30
CA THR A 305 -12.45 -2.88 5.84
C THR A 305 -12.84 -3.80 7.00
N ALA A 306 -12.10 -3.75 8.11
CA ALA A 306 -12.37 -4.47 9.34
C ALA A 306 -12.99 -3.60 10.43
N THR A 307 -12.75 -2.28 10.43
CA THR A 307 -13.25 -1.36 11.46
C THR A 307 -14.56 -0.67 11.10
N GLY A 308 -14.95 -0.62 9.83
CA GLY A 308 -16.19 0.01 9.35
C GLY A 308 -16.03 1.48 8.97
N ALA A 309 -15.11 2.23 9.60
CA ALA A 309 -14.88 3.65 9.27
C ALA A 309 -13.57 4.24 9.81
N LEU A 310 -12.91 3.59 10.78
CA LEU A 310 -11.78 4.21 11.47
C LEU A 310 -10.48 4.07 10.67
N ASP A 311 -9.97 5.20 10.21
CA ASP A 311 -8.75 5.31 9.40
C ASP A 311 -7.86 6.50 9.82
N ARG A 312 -8.03 7.02 11.05
CA ARG A 312 -7.11 7.98 11.68
C ARG A 312 -6.67 7.53 13.07
N PRO A 313 -5.47 7.93 13.53
CA PRO A 313 -5.10 7.81 14.92
C PRO A 313 -6.14 8.40 15.88
N LEU A 314 -6.28 7.75 17.02
CA LEU A 314 -7.06 8.24 18.15
C LEU A 314 -6.15 9.09 19.03
N LYS A 315 -6.65 10.26 19.46
CA LYS A 315 -6.03 11.07 20.51
C LYS A 315 -6.42 10.52 21.89
N PHE A 316 -7.70 10.13 22.04
CA PHE A 316 -8.25 9.57 23.26
C PHE A 316 -9.13 8.36 22.97
N VAL A 317 -9.11 7.36 23.87
CA VAL A 317 -9.96 6.17 23.75
C VAL A 317 -11.45 6.50 23.85
N ALA A 318 -11.81 7.60 24.53
CA ALA A 318 -13.18 8.08 24.66
C ALA A 318 -13.82 8.43 23.30
N GLU A 319 -13.02 8.76 22.28
CA GLU A 319 -13.52 9.02 20.92
C GLU A 319 -14.29 7.82 20.35
N LEU A 320 -14.01 6.58 20.80
CA LEU A 320 -14.73 5.39 20.36
C LEU A 320 -16.23 5.45 20.63
N ALA A 321 -16.67 6.18 21.66
CA ALA A 321 -18.08 6.32 21.99
C ALA A 321 -18.88 7.03 20.88
N GLN A 322 -18.22 7.88 20.09
CA GLN A 322 -18.84 8.68 19.03
C GLN A 322 -18.70 8.05 17.64
N LEU A 323 -17.98 6.92 17.54
CA LEU A 323 -17.75 6.25 16.27
C LEU A 323 -18.76 5.13 16.06
N ASP A 324 -19.36 5.13 14.87
CA ASP A 324 -20.12 4.01 14.34
C ASP A 324 -19.15 2.94 13.82
N ILE A 325 -18.76 2.04 14.71
CA ILE A 325 -17.85 0.93 14.44
C ILE A 325 -18.38 -0.33 15.10
N ARG A 326 -18.15 -1.47 14.45
CA ARG A 326 -18.50 -2.80 14.95
C ARG A 326 -17.88 -3.08 16.32
N ASP A 327 -18.62 -3.77 17.19
CA ASP A 327 -18.18 -4.10 18.54
C ASP A 327 -16.88 -4.90 18.58
N HIS A 328 -16.69 -5.82 17.64
CA HIS A 328 -15.44 -6.56 17.52
C HIS A 328 -14.25 -5.63 17.26
N ALA A 329 -14.39 -4.67 16.34
CA ALA A 329 -13.36 -3.67 16.06
C ALA A 329 -13.12 -2.78 17.28
N ARG A 330 -14.20 -2.35 17.96
CA ARG A 330 -14.14 -1.57 19.21
C ARG A 330 -13.32 -2.31 20.29
N ARG A 331 -13.54 -3.62 20.48
CA ARG A 331 -12.78 -4.47 21.41
C ARG A 331 -11.30 -4.61 21.01
N LEU A 332 -10.98 -4.82 19.73
CA LEU A 332 -9.59 -4.83 19.25
C LEU A 332 -8.88 -3.49 19.49
N ILE A 333 -9.53 -2.36 19.18
CA ILE A 333 -8.96 -1.02 19.37
C ILE A 333 -8.73 -0.73 20.86
N ARG A 334 -9.70 -1.04 21.72
CA ARG A 334 -9.55 -0.92 23.18
C ARG A 334 -8.39 -1.78 23.68
N THR A 335 -8.28 -3.02 23.20
CA THR A 335 -7.18 -3.93 23.56
C THR A 335 -5.83 -3.34 23.16
N ALA A 336 -5.69 -2.83 21.92
CA ALA A 336 -4.48 -2.15 21.49
C ALA A 336 -4.14 -0.92 22.34
N TRP A 337 -5.17 -0.18 22.76
CA TRP A 337 -4.99 1.00 23.62
C TRP A 337 -4.51 0.64 25.03
N THR A 338 -5.09 -0.41 25.63
CA THR A 338 -4.72 -0.96 26.94
C THR A 338 -3.32 -1.54 26.91
N LEU A 339 -2.99 -2.39 25.93
CA LEU A 339 -1.65 -2.93 25.76
C LEU A 339 -0.61 -1.83 25.54
N GLY A 340 -0.95 -0.81 24.75
CA GLY A 340 -0.08 0.35 24.52
C GLY A 340 0.08 1.28 25.73
N ALA A 341 -0.59 1.00 26.86
CA ALA A 341 -0.34 1.67 28.14
C ALA A 341 0.84 1.05 28.92
N ARG A 342 1.21 -0.19 28.61
CA ARG A 342 2.26 -0.93 29.34
C ARG A 342 3.64 -0.46 28.88
N LYS A 343 4.52 -0.12 29.84
CA LYS A 343 5.88 0.35 29.57
C LYS A 343 6.70 -0.69 28.81
N GLU A 344 6.58 -1.97 29.16
CA GLU A 344 7.28 -3.07 28.45
C GLU A 344 6.93 -3.17 26.95
N LEU A 345 5.78 -2.63 26.53
CA LEU A 345 5.30 -2.67 25.14
C LEU A 345 5.47 -1.34 24.40
N GLU A 346 6.16 -0.36 24.98
CA GLU A 346 6.30 1.00 24.40
C GLU A 346 6.87 0.96 22.98
N HIS A 347 7.84 0.09 22.74
CA HIS A 347 8.49 -0.13 21.45
C HIS A 347 7.52 -0.60 20.33
N LEU A 348 6.34 -1.10 20.68
CA LEU A 348 5.28 -1.47 19.73
C LEU A 348 4.38 -0.29 19.33
N ARG A 349 4.36 0.79 20.14
CA ARG A 349 3.57 2.01 19.91
C ARG A 349 2.09 1.73 19.65
N LEU A 350 1.50 0.77 20.36
CA LEU A 350 0.15 0.24 20.04
C LEU A 350 -0.96 1.30 20.09
N ARG A 351 -0.86 2.32 20.96
CA ARG A 351 -1.83 3.44 20.97
C ARG A 351 -1.81 4.25 19.67
N ALA A 352 -0.63 4.54 19.14
CA ALA A 352 -0.50 5.26 17.87
C ALA A 352 -1.10 4.47 16.69
N TRP A 353 -1.06 3.13 16.78
CA TRP A 353 -1.56 2.20 15.76
C TRP A 353 -2.88 1.52 16.13
N ALA A 354 -3.59 1.99 17.16
CA ALA A 354 -4.83 1.35 17.63
C ALA A 354 -5.92 1.41 16.55
N HIS A 355 -5.98 2.51 15.80
CA HIS A 355 -6.84 2.66 14.61
C HIS A 355 -6.54 1.67 13.48
N MET A 356 -5.34 1.07 13.49
CA MET A 356 -4.89 0.02 12.60
C MET A 356 -4.85 -1.33 13.32
N LEU A 357 -5.64 -1.52 14.39
CA LEU A 357 -5.75 -2.79 15.11
C LEU A 357 -4.37 -3.34 15.59
N GLY A 358 -3.40 -2.45 15.85
CA GLY A 358 -2.03 -2.79 16.23
C GLY A 358 -1.03 -2.95 15.07
N PHE A 359 -1.49 -3.00 13.81
CA PHE A 359 -0.59 -3.13 12.67
C PHE A 359 0.19 -1.83 12.41
N ARG A 360 1.51 -1.96 12.44
CA ARG A 360 2.49 -0.86 12.28
C ARG A 360 3.36 -0.99 11.02
N GLY A 361 3.00 -1.92 10.13
CA GLY A 361 3.78 -2.23 8.93
C GLY A 361 3.36 -1.40 7.71
N HIS A 362 4.18 -1.46 6.66
CA HIS A 362 3.80 -0.95 5.36
C HIS A 362 2.80 -1.89 4.68
N PHE A 363 1.71 -1.31 4.15
CA PHE A 363 0.67 -2.05 3.43
C PHE A 363 1.18 -2.63 2.14
N SER A 364 1.86 -1.85 1.31
CA SER A 364 2.47 -2.35 0.07
C SER A 364 3.98 -2.17 0.14
N THR A 365 4.73 -3.20 -0.23
CA THR A 365 6.20 -3.16 -0.29
C THR A 365 6.71 -4.07 -1.40
N LYS A 366 7.75 -3.66 -2.10
CA LYS A 366 8.48 -4.50 -3.05
C LYS A 366 9.97 -4.57 -2.73
N SER A 367 10.64 -5.61 -3.20
CA SER A 367 12.09 -5.68 -3.20
C SER A 367 12.66 -4.62 -4.17
N ARG A 368 13.87 -4.14 -3.91
CA ARG A 368 14.49 -3.05 -4.69
C ARG A 368 14.55 -3.32 -6.20
N ARG A 369 14.86 -4.57 -6.59
CA ARG A 369 15.05 -5.02 -7.99
C ARG A 369 13.83 -5.74 -8.58
N TYR A 370 12.66 -5.62 -7.95
CA TYR A 370 11.44 -6.27 -8.45
C TYR A 370 10.93 -5.63 -9.75
N SER A 371 10.89 -4.29 -9.80
CA SER A 371 10.37 -3.47 -10.90
C SER A 371 10.75 -1.99 -10.72
N THR A 372 10.18 -1.10 -11.55
CA THR A 372 10.23 0.38 -11.44
C THR A 372 9.79 0.93 -10.06
N THR A 373 9.81 2.25 -9.83
CA THR A 373 9.48 2.84 -8.51
C THR A 373 8.31 3.82 -8.57
N LEU A 374 7.63 4.04 -7.43
CA LEU A 374 6.60 5.09 -7.33
C LEU A 374 7.17 6.49 -7.62
N GLY A 375 8.46 6.73 -7.32
CA GLY A 375 9.15 7.97 -7.68
C GLY A 375 9.24 8.12 -9.18
N ALA A 376 9.85 7.15 -9.86
CA ALA A 376 9.98 7.14 -11.31
C ALA A 376 8.63 7.27 -12.05
N LEU A 377 7.55 6.67 -11.54
CA LEU A 377 6.21 6.84 -12.11
C LEU A 377 5.66 8.27 -11.96
N ARG A 378 5.96 8.94 -10.83
CA ARG A 378 5.58 10.35 -10.61
C ARG A 378 6.45 11.29 -11.45
N ASP A 379 7.74 11.03 -11.54
CA ASP A 379 8.68 11.83 -12.32
C ASP A 379 8.31 11.79 -13.81
N ALA A 380 8.05 10.60 -14.36
CA ALA A 380 7.58 10.44 -15.73
C ALA A 380 6.26 11.19 -16.00
N ARG A 381 5.33 11.21 -15.03
CA ARG A 381 4.11 12.04 -15.13
C ARG A 381 4.39 13.53 -15.06
N ALA A 382 5.35 13.96 -14.25
CA ALA A 382 5.73 15.36 -14.14
C ALA A 382 6.43 15.85 -15.43
N GLU A 383 7.32 15.04 -16.00
CA GLU A 383 7.94 15.29 -17.31
C GLU A 383 6.92 15.37 -18.43
N TRP A 384 6.00 14.41 -18.53
CA TRP A 384 4.94 14.45 -19.53
C TRP A 384 4.08 15.72 -19.42
N ARG A 385 3.76 16.14 -18.19
CA ARG A 385 3.03 17.41 -17.96
C ARG A 385 3.85 18.64 -18.36
N ARG A 386 5.15 18.68 -18.04
CA ARG A 386 6.04 19.77 -18.46
C ARG A 386 6.10 19.87 -19.98
N ALA A 387 6.26 18.75 -20.67
CA ALA A 387 6.26 18.70 -22.13
C ALA A 387 4.95 19.23 -22.74
N GLN A 388 3.79 18.87 -22.16
CA GLN A 388 2.52 19.44 -22.61
C GLN A 388 2.40 20.95 -22.36
N ALA A 389 2.90 21.44 -21.22
CA ALA A 389 2.89 22.86 -20.92
C ALA A 389 3.83 23.65 -21.86
N MET A 390 5.01 23.11 -22.18
CA MET A 390 5.93 23.70 -23.16
C MET A 390 5.31 23.76 -24.56
N ALA A 391 4.60 22.70 -24.98
CA ALA A 391 3.91 22.70 -26.27
C ALA A 391 2.82 23.77 -26.35
N ALA A 392 2.18 24.12 -25.23
CA ALA A 392 1.14 25.14 -25.17
C ALA A 392 1.68 26.57 -25.01
N ASN A 393 2.80 26.76 -24.30
CA ASN A 393 3.28 28.08 -23.86
C ASN A 393 4.65 28.49 -24.45
N GLY A 394 5.30 27.64 -25.24
CA GLY A 394 6.67 27.85 -25.74
C GLY A 394 7.74 27.20 -24.85
N PRO A 395 9.01 27.13 -25.30
CA PRO A 395 10.08 26.47 -24.55
C PRO A 395 10.41 27.21 -23.24
N GLU A 396 10.44 26.47 -22.12
CA GLU A 396 11.11 26.92 -20.89
C GLU A 396 12.63 26.92 -21.11
N THR A 397 13.34 27.87 -20.49
CA THR A 397 14.81 27.88 -20.46
C THR A 397 15.32 26.64 -19.71
N ASP A 398 16.05 25.77 -20.40
CA ASP A 398 16.58 24.49 -19.87
C ASP A 398 17.56 24.66 -18.69
N THR A 399 18.00 25.88 -18.42
CA THR A 399 19.10 26.21 -17.49
C THR A 399 18.60 27.03 -16.31
N THR A 400 17.81 26.40 -15.43
CA THR A 400 17.17 27.10 -14.31
C THR A 400 17.63 26.55 -12.95
N TYR A 401 18.12 27.43 -12.07
CA TYR A 401 18.36 27.12 -10.64
C TYR A 401 17.11 27.44 -9.82
N VAL A 402 16.61 26.46 -9.06
CA VAL A 402 15.36 26.59 -8.31
C VAL A 402 15.64 26.63 -6.82
N LEU A 403 15.31 27.76 -6.17
CA LEU A 403 15.26 27.89 -4.71
C LEU A 403 13.80 27.83 -4.26
N ALA A 404 13.47 26.93 -3.34
CA ALA A 404 12.13 26.82 -2.80
C ALA A 404 12.15 26.67 -1.29
N HIS A 405 11.28 27.43 -0.62
CA HIS A 405 11.03 27.32 0.81
C HIS A 405 9.53 27.18 1.03
N TRP A 406 9.09 26.02 1.54
CA TRP A 406 7.69 25.72 1.80
C TRP A 406 7.52 25.18 3.22
N VAL A 407 6.54 25.71 3.94
CA VAL A 407 6.18 25.33 5.31
C VAL A 407 4.77 24.78 5.31
N PHE A 408 4.53 23.71 6.08
CA PHE A 408 3.19 23.17 6.27
C PHE A 408 2.28 24.19 6.96
N ALA A 409 1.22 24.59 6.27
CA ALA A 409 0.24 25.55 6.76
C ALA A 409 -1.09 24.88 7.18
N GLY A 410 -1.36 23.67 6.67
CA GLY A 410 -2.59 22.96 7.01
C GLY A 410 -2.95 21.85 6.04
N THR A 411 -4.16 21.32 6.18
CA THR A 411 -4.68 20.23 5.36
C THR A 411 -6.17 20.42 5.14
N GLY A 412 -6.65 20.08 3.95
CA GLY A 412 -8.06 20.08 3.60
C GLY A 412 -8.51 21.33 2.85
N LEU A 413 -9.72 21.23 2.30
CA LEU A 413 -10.44 22.35 1.68
C LEU A 413 -11.27 23.06 2.74
N SER A 414 -11.42 24.38 2.65
CA SER A 414 -12.49 25.09 3.36
C SER A 414 -13.85 24.65 2.81
N SER A 415 -14.93 24.93 3.54
CA SER A 415 -16.29 24.57 3.10
C SER A 415 -16.64 25.14 1.71
N ALA A 416 -16.18 26.37 1.42
CA ALA A 416 -16.40 26.99 0.12
C ALA A 416 -15.59 26.32 -1.00
N GLU A 417 -14.29 26.07 -0.78
CA GLU A 417 -13.45 25.37 -1.76
C GLU A 417 -13.92 23.94 -1.98
N ALA A 418 -14.42 23.25 -0.95
CA ALA A 418 -14.98 21.91 -1.06
C ALA A 418 -16.23 21.88 -1.94
N TRP A 419 -17.13 22.85 -1.75
CA TRP A 419 -18.31 23.01 -2.59
C TRP A 419 -17.93 23.30 -4.06
N LEU A 420 -16.99 24.22 -4.28
CA LEU A 420 -16.49 24.54 -5.63
C LEU A 420 -15.81 23.34 -6.29
N ALA A 421 -14.93 22.63 -5.57
CA ALA A 421 -14.20 21.48 -6.08
C ALA A 421 -15.12 20.32 -6.45
N ALA A 422 -16.25 20.15 -5.77
CA ALA A 422 -17.24 19.13 -6.10
C ALA A 422 -17.97 19.39 -7.43
N SER A 423 -17.97 20.64 -7.92
CA SER A 423 -18.57 21.04 -9.20
C SER A 423 -17.56 21.15 -10.34
N LEU A 424 -16.28 20.84 -10.09
CA LEU A 424 -15.21 20.92 -11.08
C LEU A 424 -14.89 19.55 -11.66
N GLU A 425 -14.77 19.49 -12.98
CA GLU A 425 -14.01 18.42 -13.62
C GLU A 425 -12.51 18.62 -13.37
N PRO A 426 -11.75 17.55 -13.10
CA PRO A 426 -10.29 17.60 -13.07
C PRO A 426 -9.74 18.27 -14.35
N ALA A 427 -8.76 19.16 -14.22
CA ALA A 427 -8.16 19.75 -15.41
C ALA A 427 -7.46 18.65 -16.26
N PRO A 428 -7.50 18.77 -17.60
CA PRO A 428 -6.81 17.82 -18.48
C PRO A 428 -5.33 17.68 -18.11
N GLY A 429 -4.84 16.45 -18.10
CA GLY A 429 -3.46 16.11 -17.72
C GLY A 429 -3.15 16.18 -16.23
N THR A 430 -4.13 16.43 -15.34
CA THR A 430 -3.92 16.36 -13.89
C THR A 430 -3.80 14.92 -13.39
N GLU A 431 -3.02 14.71 -12.33
CA GLU A 431 -3.05 13.41 -11.65
C GLU A 431 -4.48 13.17 -11.13
N GLY A 432 -5.20 12.17 -11.66
CA GLY A 432 -6.58 11.89 -11.28
C GLY A 432 -7.64 12.25 -12.32
N GLU A 433 -7.24 12.75 -13.50
CA GLU A 433 -8.13 12.82 -14.66
C GLU A 433 -8.74 11.42 -14.94
N PRO A 434 -10.07 11.32 -15.15
CA PRO A 434 -10.68 10.11 -15.65
C PRO A 434 -10.13 9.85 -17.06
N THR A 435 -9.34 8.80 -17.21
CA THR A 435 -9.06 8.27 -18.54
C THR A 435 -10.37 7.70 -19.04
N GLY A 436 -10.93 8.26 -20.12
CA GLY A 436 -12.13 7.74 -20.78
C GLY A 436 -12.06 6.21 -20.95
N ALA A 437 -13.24 5.59 -20.83
CA ALA A 437 -13.54 4.17 -20.70
C ALA A 437 -12.61 3.18 -21.43
#